data_AF-A0A3T0KRJ1-F1
#
_entry.id   AF-A0A3T0KRJ1-F1
#
_cell.length_a   1.000
_cell.length_b   1.000
_cell.length_c   1.000
_cell.angle_alpha   90.00
_cell.angle_beta   90.00
_cell.angle_gamma   90.00
#
_symmetry.space_group_name_H-M   'P 1'
#
loop_
_entity.id
_entity.type
_entity.pdbx_description
1 polymer ?
#
loop_
_entity_poly.entity_id
_entity_poly.type
_entity_poly.pdbx_seq_one_letter_code
_entity_poly.pdbx_strand_id
1 'polypeptide(L)'
;MKWTGGEQLEDNSKKLITFLMEHEGKDFDAIIKDEIEGIVGFSFMTYVKGAKVHTQSGRITVSEPNTGTYFYLPISGIEQIYDETCRRYDIALTIKYNNGYSIYIQIFEPYWKD
;
A
#
# COMPACT_ATOMS: atom_id res chain seq x y z
N MET A 1 -7.37 -25.17 -20.24
CA MET A 1 -6.76 -24.20 -19.31
C MET A 1 -7.59 -22.94 -19.31
N LYS A 2 -8.28 -22.62 -18.21
CA LYS A 2 -8.86 -21.29 -18.02
C LYS A 2 -7.75 -20.42 -17.40
N TRP A 3 -7.34 -19.37 -18.11
CA TRP A 3 -6.52 -18.31 -17.56
C TRP A 3 -7.40 -17.48 -16.61
N THR A 4 -7.24 -17.67 -15.30
CA THR A 4 -8.01 -16.97 -14.25
C THR A 4 -7.27 -15.76 -13.66
N GLY A 5 -6.03 -15.51 -14.08
CA GLY A 5 -5.18 -14.47 -13.49
C GLY A 5 -5.65 -13.03 -13.75
N GLY A 6 -6.33 -12.76 -14.86
CA GLY A 6 -6.74 -11.40 -15.25
C GLY A 6 -7.85 -10.81 -14.36
N GLU A 7 -8.89 -11.58 -14.05
CA GLU A 7 -10.01 -11.12 -13.20
C GLU A 7 -9.58 -10.89 -11.74
N GLN A 8 -8.71 -11.76 -11.21
CA GLN A 8 -8.22 -11.65 -9.84
C GLN A 8 -7.25 -10.48 -9.64
N LEU A 9 -6.43 -10.15 -10.65
CA LEU A 9 -5.56 -8.97 -10.67
C LEU A 9 -6.33 -7.65 -10.69
N GLU A 10 -7.39 -7.56 -11.51
CA GLU A 10 -8.25 -6.38 -11.54
C GLU A 10 -8.97 -6.16 -10.19
N ASP A 11 -9.37 -7.23 -9.52
CA ASP A 11 -10.05 -7.17 -8.23
C ASP A 11 -9.12 -6.67 -7.10
N ASN A 12 -7.89 -7.20 -7.01
CA ASN A 12 -6.91 -6.76 -6.00
C ASN A 12 -6.51 -5.29 -6.20
N SER A 13 -6.34 -4.86 -7.44
CA SER A 13 -6.01 -3.47 -7.79
C SER A 13 -7.11 -2.50 -7.36
N LYS A 14 -8.37 -2.84 -7.63
CA LYS A 14 -9.53 -2.04 -7.22
C LYS A 14 -9.66 -1.99 -5.70
N LYS A 15 -9.50 -3.14 -5.00
CA LYS A 15 -9.50 -3.22 -3.54
C LYS A 15 -8.44 -2.31 -2.91
N LEU A 16 -7.22 -2.35 -3.43
CA LEU A 16 -6.13 -1.50 -2.94
C LEU A 16 -6.45 -0.01 -3.14
N ILE A 17 -6.93 0.37 -4.33
CA ILE A 17 -7.31 1.76 -4.61
C ILE A 17 -8.41 2.22 -3.66
N THR A 18 -9.51 1.45 -3.54
CA THR A 18 -10.63 1.78 -2.66
C THR A 18 -10.16 1.96 -1.22
N PHE A 19 -9.38 1.00 -0.71
CA PHE A 19 -8.83 1.04 0.65
C PHE A 19 -8.01 2.31 0.89
N LEU A 20 -7.08 2.65 -0.02
CA LEU A 20 -6.24 3.83 0.16
C LEU A 20 -7.06 5.13 0.08
N MET A 21 -8.03 5.20 -0.83
CA MET A 21 -8.90 6.38 -0.96
C MET A 21 -9.83 6.58 0.24
N GLU A 22 -10.32 5.52 0.88
CA GLU A 22 -11.09 5.57 2.14
C GLU A 22 -10.27 6.16 3.31
N HIS A 23 -8.96 6.25 3.15
CA HIS A 23 -8.03 6.76 4.14
C HIS A 23 -7.30 8.03 3.70
N GLU A 24 -7.74 8.68 2.62
CA GLU A 24 -7.21 9.98 2.23
C GLU A 24 -7.33 11.01 3.37
N GLY A 25 -6.27 11.80 3.55
CA GLY A 25 -6.14 12.81 4.60
C GLY A 25 -5.58 12.28 5.92
N LYS A 26 -5.33 10.98 6.04
CA LYS A 26 -4.65 10.36 7.19
C LYS A 26 -3.13 10.34 6.98
N ASP A 27 -2.42 9.94 8.02
CA ASP A 27 -0.97 9.77 7.98
C ASP A 27 -0.63 8.32 7.63
N PHE A 28 0.37 8.13 6.76
CA PHE A 28 0.77 6.83 6.24
C PHE A 28 2.25 6.59 6.53
N ASP A 29 2.59 5.41 7.02
CA ASP A 29 3.93 4.84 6.91
C ASP A 29 3.92 3.76 5.84
N ALA A 30 4.90 3.78 4.95
CA ALA A 30 5.11 2.75 3.94
C ALA A 30 6.53 2.21 4.03
N ILE A 31 6.66 0.89 4.18
CA ILE A 31 7.94 0.19 4.24
C ILE A 31 8.01 -0.77 3.06
N ILE A 32 8.96 -0.54 2.14
CA ILE A 32 9.32 -1.51 1.11
C ILE A 32 10.39 -2.46 1.66
N LYS A 33 10.22 -3.76 1.41
CA LYS A 33 11.13 -4.83 1.81
C LYS A 33 11.36 -5.77 0.63
N ASP A 34 12.57 -6.32 0.51
CA ASP A 34 12.78 -7.51 -0.29
C ASP A 34 12.45 -8.76 0.55
N GLU A 35 11.66 -9.66 0.00
CA GLU A 35 11.39 -10.99 0.58
C GLU A 35 12.14 -12.08 -0.19
N ILE A 36 13.35 -11.74 -0.67
CA ILE A 36 14.24 -12.72 -1.29
C ILE A 36 14.69 -13.69 -0.18
N GLU A 37 14.24 -14.94 -0.27
CA GLU A 37 14.41 -15.96 0.76
C GLU A 37 15.84 -15.98 1.35
N GLY A 38 15.95 -15.73 2.66
CA GLY A 38 17.16 -15.99 3.45
C GLY A 38 18.16 -14.84 3.59
N ILE A 39 17.93 -13.68 2.98
CA ILE A 39 18.76 -12.48 3.19
C ILE A 39 17.82 -11.31 3.51
N VAL A 40 17.99 -10.68 4.68
CA VAL A 40 17.37 -9.38 4.95
C VAL A 40 18.15 -8.36 4.10
N GLY A 41 17.80 -8.24 2.82
CA GLY A 41 18.64 -7.59 1.81
C GLY A 41 18.50 -6.07 1.80
N PHE A 42 17.26 -5.54 1.81
CA PHE A 42 16.99 -4.12 1.72
C PHE A 42 15.61 -3.74 2.30
N SER A 43 15.58 -2.64 3.06
CA SER A 43 14.32 -1.99 3.44
C SER A 43 14.42 -0.47 3.41
N PHE A 44 13.36 0.19 2.94
CA PHE A 44 13.23 1.64 3.01
C PHE A 44 11.85 2.00 3.55
N MET A 45 11.79 3.05 4.38
CA MET A 45 10.57 3.54 4.98
C MET A 45 10.34 5.00 4.59
N THR A 46 9.10 5.35 4.28
CA THR A 46 8.68 6.73 4.14
C THR A 46 7.41 6.98 4.93
N TYR A 47 7.37 8.17 5.53
CA TYR A 47 6.19 8.70 6.21
C TYR A 47 5.56 9.78 5.34
N VAL A 48 4.23 9.76 5.21
CA VAL A 48 3.44 10.75 4.47
C VAL A 48 2.36 11.28 5.40
N LYS A 49 2.45 12.56 5.76
CA LYS A 49 1.45 13.22 6.61
C LYS A 49 0.28 13.74 5.80
N GLY A 50 -0.95 13.56 6.28
CA GLY A 50 -2.15 14.13 5.68
C GLY A 50 -2.28 13.81 4.18
N ALA A 51 -2.14 12.54 3.83
CA ALA A 51 -1.87 12.12 2.47
C ALA A 51 -2.99 12.45 1.48
N LYS A 52 -2.60 12.73 0.23
CA LYS A 52 -3.46 12.72 -0.95
C LYS A 52 -3.17 11.50 -1.80
N VAL A 53 -4.24 10.84 -2.26
CA VAL A 53 -4.14 9.62 -3.05
C VAL A 53 -4.51 9.92 -4.49
N HIS A 54 -3.58 9.65 -5.41
CA HIS A 54 -3.78 9.86 -6.84
C HIS A 54 -3.61 8.54 -7.60
N THR A 55 -4.52 8.28 -8.55
CA THR A 55 -4.42 7.12 -9.44
C THR A 55 -4.13 7.61 -10.87
N GLN A 56 -3.01 7.19 -11.43
CA GLN A 56 -2.63 7.56 -12.79
C GLN A 56 -1.77 6.48 -13.44
N SER A 57 -2.06 6.15 -14.70
CA SER A 57 -1.20 5.32 -15.57
C SER A 57 -0.71 4.01 -14.93
N GLY A 58 -1.61 3.26 -14.27
CA GLY A 58 -1.27 1.96 -13.67
C GLY A 58 -0.50 2.04 -12.36
N ARG A 59 -0.53 3.19 -11.68
CA ARG A 59 0.15 3.43 -10.40
C ARG A 59 -0.76 4.19 -9.44
N ILE A 60 -0.54 3.96 -8.16
CA ILE A 60 -1.13 4.74 -7.07
C ILE A 60 -0.02 5.59 -6.46
N THR A 61 -0.27 6.87 -6.30
CA THR A 61 0.63 7.81 -5.62
C THR A 61 0.00 8.22 -4.31
N VAL A 62 0.75 8.12 -3.23
CA VAL A 62 0.36 8.64 -1.92
C VAL A 62 1.36 9.73 -1.58
N SER A 63 0.88 10.96 -1.40
CA SER A 63 1.75 12.14 -1.31
C SER A 63 1.29 13.14 -0.27
N GLU A 64 2.24 13.85 0.35
CA GLU A 64 1.99 14.98 1.22
C GLU A 64 2.04 16.28 0.38
N PRO A 65 0.93 17.04 0.28
CA PRO A 65 0.87 18.22 -0.59
C PRO A 65 1.90 19.31 -0.26
N ASN A 66 2.29 19.44 1.01
CA ASN A 66 3.08 20.58 1.48
C ASN A 66 4.59 20.34 1.41
N THR A 67 5.03 19.09 1.58
CA THR A 67 6.46 18.74 1.63
C THR A 67 6.95 18.10 0.34
N GLY A 68 6.04 17.62 -0.51
CA GLY A 68 6.38 16.84 -1.68
C GLY A 68 6.89 15.43 -1.33
N THR A 69 6.72 14.97 -0.10
CA THR A 69 7.03 13.58 0.30
C THR A 69 5.99 12.65 -0.30
N TYR A 70 6.42 11.56 -0.94
CA TYR A 70 5.49 10.61 -1.56
C TYR A 70 6.07 9.20 -1.63
N PHE A 71 5.18 8.21 -1.83
CA PHE A 71 5.54 6.91 -2.39
C PHE A 71 4.60 6.52 -3.54
N TYR A 72 5.08 5.57 -4.34
CA TYR A 72 4.33 5.00 -5.44
C TYR A 72 4.13 3.51 -5.24
N LEU A 73 2.92 3.04 -5.53
CA LEU A 73 2.59 1.63 -5.60
C LEU A 73 2.30 1.27 -7.06
N PRO A 74 3.07 0.36 -7.68
CA PRO A 74 2.66 -0.19 -8.96
C PRO A 74 1.40 -1.04 -8.78
N ILE A 75 0.45 -0.90 -9.70
CA ILE A 75 -0.76 -1.74 -9.74
C ILE A 75 -0.43 -3.09 -10.42
N SER A 76 0.45 -3.05 -11.43
CA SER A 76 0.93 -4.24 -12.12
C SER A 76 1.82 -5.08 -11.22
N GLY A 77 1.67 -6.40 -11.30
CA GLY A 77 2.54 -7.35 -10.60
C GLY A 77 2.16 -7.59 -9.14
N ILE A 78 1.06 -7.01 -8.66
CA ILE A 78 0.48 -7.38 -7.36
C ILE A 78 0.10 -8.85 -7.40
N GLU A 79 0.76 -9.66 -6.58
CA GLU A 79 0.47 -11.08 -6.44
C GLU A 79 -0.61 -11.29 -5.38
N GLN A 80 -0.42 -10.72 -4.19
CA GLN A 80 -1.31 -10.90 -3.04
C GLN A 80 -1.38 -9.61 -2.21
N ILE A 81 -2.52 -9.40 -1.54
CA ILE A 81 -2.71 -8.34 -0.55
C ILE A 81 -3.21 -9.02 0.72
N TYR A 82 -2.54 -8.74 1.84
CA TYR A 82 -2.94 -9.19 3.16
C TYR A 82 -3.43 -7.99 3.96
N ASP A 83 -4.64 -8.11 4.51
CA ASP A 83 -5.14 -7.17 5.52
C ASP A 83 -4.52 -7.56 6.87
N GLU A 84 -3.75 -6.65 7.45
CA GLU A 84 -3.09 -6.81 8.75
C GLU A 84 -3.73 -5.92 9.82
N THR A 85 -4.91 -5.36 9.54
CA THR A 85 -5.66 -4.51 10.47
C THR A 85 -6.02 -5.26 11.73
N CYS A 86 -5.47 -4.82 12.87
CA CYS A 86 -5.70 -5.48 14.16
C CYS A 86 -6.82 -4.81 14.98
N ARG A 87 -6.97 -3.48 14.88
CA ARG A 87 -7.94 -2.68 15.66
C ARG A 87 -8.43 -1.48 14.86
N ARG A 88 -9.48 -0.82 15.36
CA ARG A 88 -10.07 0.39 14.77
C ARG A 88 -9.03 1.47 14.40
N TYR A 89 -7.98 1.61 15.19
CA TYR A 89 -6.94 2.62 15.02
C TYR A 89 -5.58 2.03 14.60
N ASP A 90 -5.54 0.75 14.27
CA ASP A 90 -4.34 0.03 13.83
C ASP A 90 -4.65 -0.64 12.50
N ILE A 91 -4.68 0.20 11.47
CA ILE A 91 -5.06 -0.12 10.09
C ILE A 91 -3.77 -0.37 9.31
N ALA A 92 -3.63 -1.57 8.75
CA ALA A 92 -2.42 -1.95 8.03
C ALA A 92 -2.67 -2.99 6.95
N LEU A 93 -1.81 -3.01 5.94
CA LEU A 93 -1.83 -4.00 4.87
C LEU A 93 -0.42 -4.30 4.36
N THR A 94 -0.24 -5.52 3.84
CA THR A 94 0.96 -5.92 3.11
C THR A 94 0.60 -6.27 1.67
N ILE A 95 1.26 -5.63 0.71
CA ILE A 95 1.17 -5.95 -0.72
C ILE A 95 2.40 -6.75 -1.10
N LYS A 96 2.22 -7.95 -1.63
CA LYS A 96 3.32 -8.74 -2.21
C LYS A 96 3.28 -8.68 -3.73
N TYR A 97 4.46 -8.48 -4.31
CA TYR A 97 4.67 -8.42 -5.75
C TYR A 97 5.37 -9.67 -6.27
N ASN A 98 5.05 -10.04 -7.50
CA ASN A 98 5.59 -11.22 -8.18
C ASN A 98 7.12 -11.20 -8.38
N ASN A 99 7.77 -10.06 -8.19
CA ASN A 99 9.21 -9.88 -8.28
C ASN A 99 9.93 -10.04 -6.92
N GLY A 100 9.22 -10.50 -5.89
CA GLY A 100 9.78 -10.77 -4.56
C GLY A 100 9.88 -9.56 -3.64
N TYR A 101 9.33 -8.40 -4.02
CA TYR A 101 9.21 -7.26 -3.12
C TYR A 101 7.86 -7.27 -2.40
N SER A 102 7.86 -6.79 -1.16
CA SER A 102 6.63 -6.46 -0.44
C SER A 102 6.62 -5.02 0.05
N ILE A 103 5.43 -4.46 0.14
CA ILE A 103 5.22 -3.13 0.70
C ILE A 103 4.20 -3.27 1.83
N TYR A 104 4.65 -2.97 3.05
CA TYR A 104 3.80 -2.84 4.22
C TYR A 104 3.37 -1.38 4.35
N ILE A 105 2.08 -1.13 4.53
CA ILE A 105 1.51 0.20 4.74
C ILE A 105 0.75 0.19 6.07
N GLN A 106 1.07 1.13 6.94
CA GLN A 106 0.33 1.41 8.16
C GLN A 106 -0.30 2.80 8.07
N ILE A 107 -1.55 2.91 8.52
CA ILE A 107 -2.33 4.15 8.47
C ILE A 107 -2.66 4.55 9.91
N PHE A 108 -2.20 5.73 10.30
CA PHE A 108 -2.44 6.24 11.64
C PHE A 108 -3.74 7.04 11.68
N GLU A 109 -4.66 6.59 12.53
CA GLU A 109 -5.81 7.39 12.92
C GLU A 109 -5.51 8.17 14.21
N PRO A 110 -5.78 9.49 14.24
CA PRO A 110 -5.66 10.24 15.49
C PRO A 110 -6.66 9.71 16.53
N TYR A 111 -6.15 9.27 17.69
CA TYR A 111 -6.89 8.68 18.80
C TYR A 111 -7.95 9.61 19.46
N TRP A 112 -8.08 10.86 18.98
CA TRP A 112 -8.77 11.96 19.67
C TRP A 112 -10.23 12.17 19.24
N LYS A 113 -10.88 11.19 18.61
CA LYS A 113 -12.29 11.27 18.24
C LYS A 113 -13.08 10.09 18.80
N ASP A 114 -13.32 10.13 20.11
CA ASP A 114 -14.54 9.60 20.72
C ASP A 114 -15.13 10.70 21.62
#